data_AF-A0A3R6IHL5-F1
#
_entry.id   AF-A0A3R6IHL5-F1
#
_cell.length_a   1.000
_cell.length_b   1.000
_cell.length_c   1.000
_cell.angle_alpha   90.00
_cell.angle_beta   90.00
_cell.angle_gamma   90.00
#
_symmetry.space_group_name_H-M   'P 1'
#
loop_
_entity.id
_entity.type
_entity.pdbx_description
1 polymer ?
#
loop_
_entity_poly.entity_id
_entity_poly.type
_entity_poly.pdbx_seq_one_letter_code
_entity_poly.pdbx_strand_id
1 'polypeptide(L)'
;MRKVVSVLLSAAMALSLCAGCSSSSSDTADTKAAEEKGADAADTEAGEAAEGVMPAVAKEDLKVGVIHIGNPADGSGYSYTHDQGIVAMQKAVGLEDDQIIRKNNVADDDQTAIETAMRECVEEGCQIIFATSWGYMDACEALAEEYPDVIFSHATGYKSNGVNFNNYFGRIYQSRYLTGIAAGLKTESNKIGYVGAWGKDNAEVTGGCDAFAMGVYSVNPDATVYIKTTNSWYDPEGEKQAAVALINEGCDVIGQHCDTPNPQLAAEEAGVFGVGYNSDMSKDAPKAVLTSTVWNWGAYYTKAVQDLIDGTWTGENYFGGLEEGLVDISPLSDLCVDGTQEKIDEARAKIESGDWDVFDGVIECNDGTTVGTEGEHMSDADITGNIHWYFKNIVEK
;
A
#
# COMPACT_ATOMS: atom_id res chain seq x y z
N MET A 1 -10.23 -39.92 -46.15
CA MET A 1 -9.08 -40.63 -46.77
C MET A 1 -7.92 -40.52 -45.79
N ARG A 2 -7.18 -41.58 -45.44
CA ARG A 2 -5.88 -42.02 -46.05
C ARG A 2 -4.88 -40.85 -46.27
N LYS A 3 -3.60 -40.90 -45.86
CA LYS A 3 -2.80 -41.94 -45.13
C LYS A 3 -1.36 -41.39 -44.85
N VAL A 4 -0.65 -41.95 -43.84
CA VAL A 4 0.84 -42.15 -43.76
C VAL A 4 1.73 -40.86 -43.71
N VAL A 5 2.66 -40.60 -42.77
CA VAL A 5 3.71 -41.35 -41.99
C VAL A 5 5.12 -41.33 -42.61
N SER A 6 6.11 -40.75 -41.89
CA SER A 6 7.57 -41.04 -41.80
C SER A 6 8.18 -40.04 -40.77
N VAL A 7 9.07 -40.30 -39.79
CA VAL A 7 9.90 -41.44 -39.33
C VAL A 7 11.30 -41.60 -39.96
N LEU A 8 12.35 -41.15 -39.22
CA LEU A 8 13.80 -41.54 -39.17
C LEU A 8 14.57 -40.34 -38.55
N LEU A 9 15.36 -40.35 -37.45
CA LEU A 9 16.10 -41.34 -36.63
C LEU A 9 17.55 -41.62 -37.11
N SER A 10 18.55 -41.20 -36.31
CA SER A 10 19.97 -41.57 -36.37
C SER A 10 20.72 -41.13 -35.09
N ALA A 11 21.67 -41.92 -34.58
CA ALA A 11 22.44 -41.61 -33.35
C ALA A 11 23.80 -42.34 -33.28
N ALA A 12 24.85 -41.66 -32.78
CA ALA A 12 26.11 -42.15 -32.20
C ALA A 12 26.88 -40.91 -31.65
N MET A 13 27.52 -40.83 -30.47
CA MET A 13 28.41 -41.70 -29.67
C MET A 13 29.91 -41.74 -30.07
N ALA A 14 30.70 -40.90 -29.41
CA ALA A 14 32.10 -41.09 -28.93
C ALA A 14 32.41 -39.90 -27.99
N LEU A 15 32.76 -39.98 -26.71
CA LEU A 15 33.44 -40.98 -25.85
C LEU A 15 34.99 -40.91 -25.93
N SER A 16 35.59 -40.11 -25.03
CA SER A 16 37.03 -40.06 -24.72
C SER A 16 37.23 -39.87 -23.21
N LEU A 17 37.97 -40.76 -22.56
CA LEU A 17 38.34 -40.72 -21.13
C LEU A 17 39.86 -40.87 -20.99
N CYS A 18 40.49 -40.01 -20.17
CA CYS A 18 41.75 -40.23 -19.44
C CYS A 18 41.80 -39.13 -18.35
N ALA A 19 41.66 -39.37 -17.05
CA ALA A 19 42.40 -40.26 -16.14
C ALA A 19 43.79 -39.70 -15.76
N GLY A 20 43.99 -39.41 -14.46
CA GLY A 20 45.21 -38.77 -13.94
C GLY A 20 45.14 -38.43 -12.44
N CYS A 21 44.96 -39.44 -11.59
CA CYS A 21 44.93 -39.26 -10.14
C CYS A 21 46.33 -39.25 -9.52
N SER A 22 46.53 -38.47 -8.46
CA SER A 22 47.37 -38.88 -7.33
C SER A 22 46.96 -38.13 -6.06
N SER A 23 47.02 -38.82 -4.92
CA SER A 23 46.74 -38.28 -3.59
C SER A 23 47.87 -38.60 -2.62
N SER A 24 48.03 -37.80 -1.57
CA SER A 24 48.50 -38.22 -0.24
C SER A 24 48.41 -37.03 0.74
N SER A 25 48.43 -37.33 2.04
CA SER A 25 48.02 -36.43 3.13
C SER A 25 49.08 -36.31 4.23
N SER A 26 48.85 -35.38 5.18
CA SER A 26 49.53 -35.28 6.51
C SER A 26 51.04 -34.96 6.46
N ASP A 27 51.61 -34.13 7.35
CA ASP A 27 51.38 -33.97 8.79
C ASP A 27 51.53 -32.52 9.33
N THR A 28 51.33 -32.34 10.64
CA THR A 28 51.44 -31.08 11.39
C THR A 28 52.84 -30.78 11.96
N ALA A 29 53.18 -29.49 12.14
CA ALA A 29 53.80 -28.92 13.36
C ALA A 29 54.13 -27.42 13.23
N ASP A 30 54.20 -26.72 14.38
CA ASP A 30 54.48 -25.29 14.54
C ASP A 30 55.80 -24.74 13.96
N THR A 31 55.78 -23.47 13.55
CA THR A 31 56.76 -22.48 14.07
C THR A 31 56.18 -21.06 14.04
N LYS A 32 56.83 -20.10 14.72
CA LYS A 32 56.25 -18.81 15.14
C LYS A 32 57.13 -17.62 14.74
N ALA A 33 56.48 -16.48 14.46
CA ALA A 33 57.08 -15.19 14.05
C ALA A 33 57.67 -15.17 12.63
N ALA A 34 57.80 -14.02 11.95
CA ALA A 34 57.64 -12.63 12.42
C ALA A 34 56.79 -11.76 11.47
N GLU A 35 56.46 -10.54 11.92
CA GLU A 35 55.77 -9.52 11.11
C GLU A 35 56.69 -8.92 10.03
N GLU A 36 56.16 -8.66 8.84
CA GLU A 36 56.64 -7.55 8.01
C GLU A 36 55.45 -6.91 7.27
N LYS A 37 55.39 -5.57 7.23
CA LYS A 37 54.25 -4.82 6.70
C LYS A 37 54.32 -4.69 5.17
N GLY A 38 53.67 -5.59 4.45
CA GLY A 38 53.17 -5.30 3.11
C GLY A 38 51.85 -4.54 3.19
N ALA A 39 51.82 -3.29 2.72
CA ALA A 39 50.57 -2.59 2.47
C ALA A 39 50.16 -2.88 1.02
N ASP A 40 49.27 -3.85 0.83
CA ASP A 40 48.65 -4.12 -0.46
C ASP A 40 47.25 -3.50 -0.50
N ALA A 41 46.91 -2.85 -1.61
CA ALA A 41 45.62 -2.19 -1.76
C ALA A 41 44.59 -3.26 -2.15
N ALA A 42 43.69 -3.60 -1.22
CA ALA A 42 42.51 -4.37 -1.53
C ALA A 42 41.60 -3.53 -2.43
N ASP A 43 41.79 -3.67 -3.75
CA ASP A 43 40.89 -3.12 -4.75
C ASP A 43 39.50 -3.71 -4.48
N THR A 44 38.63 -2.89 -3.90
CA THR A 44 37.30 -3.34 -3.49
C THR A 44 36.45 -3.26 -4.74
N GLU A 45 36.16 -4.41 -5.35
CA GLU A 45 35.19 -4.52 -6.43
C GLU A 45 33.87 -3.92 -5.93
N ALA A 46 33.63 -2.66 -6.30
CA ALA A 46 32.34 -2.03 -6.13
C ALA A 46 31.40 -2.80 -7.06
N GLY A 47 30.49 -3.58 -6.45
CA GLY A 47 29.45 -4.26 -7.20
C GLY A 47 28.71 -3.25 -8.06
N GLU A 48 28.50 -3.58 -9.33
CA GLU A 48 27.82 -2.71 -10.29
C GLU A 48 26.48 -2.28 -9.68
N ALA A 49 26.32 -0.96 -9.46
CA ALA A 49 25.05 -0.41 -9.00
C ALA A 49 23.99 -0.75 -10.04
N ALA A 50 22.79 -1.13 -9.59
CA ALA A 50 21.70 -1.49 -10.48
C ALA A 50 21.23 -0.26 -11.28
N GLU A 51 21.72 -0.14 -12.52
CA GLU A 51 21.41 0.96 -13.43
C GLU A 51 19.91 0.94 -13.76
N GLY A 52 19.21 2.02 -13.37
CA GLY A 52 17.78 2.17 -13.57
C GLY A 52 17.39 2.46 -15.02
N VAL A 53 16.08 2.48 -15.28
CA VAL A 53 15.53 2.80 -16.61
C VAL A 53 15.48 4.31 -16.89
N MET A 54 15.82 5.14 -15.90
CA MET A 54 15.90 6.61 -15.98
C MET A 54 17.25 7.08 -15.39
N PRO A 55 17.86 8.14 -15.95
CA PRO A 55 19.16 8.63 -15.49
C PRO A 55 19.10 9.29 -14.11
N ALA A 56 20.20 9.21 -13.35
CA ALA A 56 20.35 9.87 -12.06
C ALA A 56 20.20 11.40 -12.17
N VAL A 57 19.47 12.01 -11.23
CA VAL A 57 19.23 13.46 -11.15
C VAL A 57 19.99 14.02 -9.94
N ALA A 58 20.88 14.98 -10.16
CA ALA A 58 21.58 15.66 -9.06
C ALA A 58 20.56 16.35 -8.13
N LYS A 59 20.70 16.17 -6.81
CA LYS A 59 19.69 16.62 -5.84
C LYS A 59 19.48 18.13 -5.87
N GLU A 60 20.53 18.90 -6.19
CA GLU A 60 20.49 20.34 -6.38
C GLU A 60 19.74 20.82 -7.65
N ASP A 61 19.61 19.96 -8.67
CA ASP A 61 18.88 20.24 -9.91
C ASP A 61 17.45 19.67 -9.91
N LEU A 62 17.16 18.71 -9.01
CA LEU A 62 15.88 18.01 -8.91
C LEU A 62 14.72 18.93 -8.53
N LYS A 63 13.57 18.70 -9.16
CA LYS A 63 12.26 19.22 -8.73
C LYS A 63 11.17 18.13 -8.75
N VAL A 64 10.27 18.23 -7.78
CA VAL A 64 9.15 17.32 -7.55
C VAL A 64 7.84 18.09 -7.75
N GLY A 65 7.05 17.68 -8.74
CA GLY A 65 5.67 18.12 -8.93
C GLY A 65 4.71 17.30 -8.09
N VAL A 66 3.65 17.92 -7.56
CA VAL A 66 2.58 17.25 -6.82
C VAL A 66 1.24 17.87 -7.19
N ILE A 67 0.27 17.01 -7.54
CA ILE A 67 -1.07 17.43 -7.94
C ILE A 67 -2.09 16.86 -6.97
N HIS A 68 -2.68 17.73 -6.16
CA HIS A 68 -3.66 17.42 -5.11
C HIS A 68 -5.09 17.75 -5.57
N ILE A 69 -6.01 16.79 -5.40
CA ILE A 69 -7.43 16.97 -5.73
C ILE A 69 -8.13 18.00 -4.83
N GLY A 70 -7.78 18.03 -3.54
CA GLY A 70 -8.27 19.03 -2.58
C GLY A 70 -7.21 20.06 -2.19
N ASN A 71 -7.42 20.69 -1.04
CA ASN A 71 -6.51 21.63 -0.42
C ASN A 71 -5.86 21.02 0.84
N PRO A 72 -4.55 20.67 0.84
CA PRO A 72 -3.89 20.14 2.02
C PRO A 72 -3.94 21.05 3.26
N ALA A 73 -4.11 22.36 3.09
CA ALA A 73 -4.20 23.31 4.21
C ALA A 73 -5.50 23.18 5.03
N ASP A 74 -6.45 22.33 4.62
CA ASP A 74 -7.68 22.03 5.38
C ASP A 74 -7.41 21.11 6.59
N GLY A 75 -6.23 20.45 6.66
CA GLY A 75 -5.69 19.83 7.89
C GLY A 75 -6.20 18.42 8.25
N SER A 76 -6.97 17.79 7.37
CA SER A 76 -7.44 16.40 7.49
C SER A 76 -7.77 15.78 6.13
N GLY A 77 -8.01 14.46 6.11
CA GLY A 77 -8.41 13.74 4.91
C GLY A 77 -7.28 13.44 3.93
N TYR A 78 -7.67 13.07 2.71
CA TYR A 78 -6.82 12.45 1.69
C TYR A 78 -5.65 13.35 1.21
N SER A 79 -5.92 14.52 0.61
CA SER A 79 -4.86 15.42 0.12
C SER A 79 -3.95 15.98 1.22
N TYR A 80 -4.48 16.19 2.44
CA TYR A 80 -3.63 16.53 3.61
C TYR A 80 -2.61 15.43 3.89
N THR A 81 -3.05 14.17 3.90
CA THR A 81 -2.21 13.01 4.21
C THR A 81 -1.14 12.79 3.13
N HIS A 82 -1.48 12.98 1.85
CA HIS A 82 -0.50 13.02 0.76
C HIS A 82 0.55 14.13 0.96
N ASP A 83 0.13 15.36 1.30
CA ASP A 83 1.08 16.46 1.49
C ASP A 83 1.97 16.29 2.72
N GLN A 84 1.48 15.67 3.81
CA GLN A 84 2.35 15.27 4.93
C GLN A 84 3.41 14.26 4.48
N GLY A 85 3.07 13.34 3.56
CA GLY A 85 4.04 12.46 2.92
C GLY A 85 5.10 13.23 2.10
N ILE A 86 4.69 14.24 1.34
CA ILE A 86 5.61 15.11 0.57
C ILE A 86 6.53 15.90 1.51
N VAL A 87 6.01 16.47 2.60
CA VAL A 87 6.82 17.15 3.63
C VAL A 87 7.79 16.19 4.32
N ALA A 88 7.38 14.94 4.56
CA ALA A 88 8.26 13.91 5.10
C ALA A 88 9.41 13.55 4.14
N MET A 89 9.10 13.34 2.85
CA MET A 89 10.09 13.11 1.79
C MET A 89 11.06 14.29 1.64
N GLN A 90 10.52 15.52 1.52
CA GLN A 90 11.30 16.75 1.37
C GLN A 90 12.33 16.87 2.49
N LYS A 91 11.93 16.58 3.73
CA LYS A 91 12.79 16.58 4.91
C LYS A 91 13.78 15.40 4.96
N ALA A 92 13.40 14.21 4.50
CA ALA A 92 14.25 13.02 4.53
C ALA A 92 15.40 13.10 3.51
N VAL A 93 15.07 13.51 2.28
CA VAL A 93 16.02 13.74 1.17
C VAL A 93 16.79 15.06 1.36
N GLY A 94 16.16 16.03 2.02
CA GLY A 94 16.69 17.39 2.22
C GLY A 94 16.60 18.22 0.94
N LEU A 95 15.39 18.38 0.41
CA LEU A 95 15.07 19.31 -0.68
C LEU A 95 14.59 20.65 -0.10
N GLU A 96 14.94 21.74 -0.76
CA GLU A 96 14.50 23.09 -0.40
C GLU A 96 13.06 23.36 -0.87
N ASP A 97 12.39 24.37 -0.30
CA ASP A 97 10.96 24.64 -0.56
C ASP A 97 10.64 24.97 -2.04
N ASP A 98 11.57 25.56 -2.79
CA ASP A 98 11.41 25.89 -4.21
C ASP A 98 11.68 24.70 -5.16
N GLN A 99 12.03 23.54 -4.60
CA GLN A 99 12.12 22.28 -5.34
C GLN A 99 10.78 21.51 -5.38
N ILE A 100 9.75 21.93 -4.61
CA ILE A 100 8.46 21.23 -4.50
C ILE A 100 7.32 22.06 -5.11
N ILE A 101 6.93 21.72 -6.35
CA ILE A 101 5.89 22.42 -7.11
C ILE A 101 4.52 21.79 -6.81
N ARG A 102 3.61 22.54 -6.18
CA ARG A 102 2.28 22.05 -5.77
C ARG A 102 1.16 22.67 -6.61
N LYS A 103 0.27 21.82 -7.13
CA LYS A 103 -1.00 22.20 -7.79
C LYS A 103 -2.15 21.65 -6.95
N ASN A 104 -2.99 22.52 -6.39
CA ASN A 104 -4.04 22.13 -5.44
C ASN A 104 -5.44 22.45 -5.99
N ASN A 105 -6.46 21.70 -5.55
CA ASN A 105 -7.86 21.83 -5.99
C ASN A 105 -8.06 21.49 -7.48
N VAL A 106 -7.32 20.50 -8.00
CA VAL A 106 -7.47 20.01 -9.37
C VAL A 106 -8.55 18.92 -9.37
N ALA A 107 -9.77 19.24 -9.81
CA ALA A 107 -10.87 18.29 -9.84
C ALA A 107 -10.55 17.12 -10.79
N ASP A 108 -10.77 15.87 -10.35
CA ASP A 108 -10.34 14.69 -11.11
C ASP A 108 -11.33 14.25 -12.22
N ASP A 109 -12.45 14.96 -12.34
CA ASP A 109 -13.36 14.91 -13.50
C ASP A 109 -13.05 15.96 -14.59
N ASP A 110 -12.23 16.99 -14.30
CA ASP A 110 -11.78 18.00 -15.28
C ASP A 110 -10.41 17.66 -15.88
N GLN A 111 -10.42 16.81 -16.90
CA GLN A 111 -9.22 16.42 -17.66
C GLN A 111 -8.45 17.61 -18.25
N THR A 112 -9.08 18.76 -18.51
CA THR A 112 -8.37 19.96 -19.00
C THR A 112 -7.57 20.63 -17.88
N ALA A 113 -8.14 20.70 -16.68
CA ALA A 113 -7.42 21.17 -15.49
C ALA A 113 -6.27 20.23 -15.11
N ILE A 114 -6.48 18.90 -15.19
CA ILE A 114 -5.46 17.89 -14.92
C ILE A 114 -4.26 18.02 -15.89
N GLU A 115 -4.52 18.01 -17.20
CA GLU A 115 -3.46 18.16 -18.21
C GLU A 115 -2.67 19.47 -18.02
N THR A 116 -3.38 20.56 -17.71
CA THR A 116 -2.75 21.88 -17.50
C THR A 116 -1.87 21.87 -16.26
N ALA A 117 -2.35 21.34 -15.13
CA ALA A 117 -1.57 21.23 -13.90
C ALA A 117 -0.30 20.37 -14.07
N MET A 118 -0.39 19.27 -14.82
CA MET A 118 0.77 18.43 -15.16
C MET A 118 1.77 19.15 -16.07
N ARG A 119 1.29 19.80 -17.14
CA ARG A 119 2.15 20.57 -18.06
C ARG A 119 2.84 21.74 -17.39
N GLU A 120 2.17 22.45 -16.48
CA GLU A 120 2.81 23.49 -15.67
C GLU A 120 3.95 22.93 -14.81
N CYS A 121 3.80 21.75 -14.18
CA CYS A 121 4.90 21.11 -13.45
C CYS A 121 6.08 20.73 -14.36
N VAL A 122 5.83 20.30 -15.60
CA VAL A 122 6.89 20.06 -16.61
C VAL A 122 7.57 21.37 -17.02
N GLU A 123 6.80 22.44 -17.29
CA GLU A 123 7.34 23.76 -17.64
C GLU A 123 8.14 24.42 -16.51
N GLU A 124 7.77 24.16 -15.24
CA GLU A 124 8.53 24.57 -14.05
C GLU A 124 9.78 23.69 -13.80
N GLY A 125 9.93 22.60 -14.56
CA GLY A 125 11.14 21.77 -14.62
C GLY A 125 11.17 20.58 -13.66
N CYS A 126 10.03 19.95 -13.36
CA CYS A 126 9.97 18.74 -12.53
C CYS A 126 10.45 17.49 -13.28
N GLN A 127 11.26 16.64 -12.63
CA GLN A 127 11.67 15.32 -13.16
C GLN A 127 10.74 14.19 -12.71
N ILE A 128 9.99 14.40 -11.62
CA ILE A 128 8.93 13.50 -11.18
C ILE A 128 7.69 14.30 -10.77
N ILE A 129 6.51 13.81 -11.14
CA ILE A 129 5.21 14.40 -10.84
C ILE A 129 4.35 13.33 -10.15
N PHE A 130 4.02 13.56 -8.87
CA PHE A 130 3.09 12.73 -8.11
C PHE A 130 1.64 13.19 -8.36
N ALA A 131 0.89 12.37 -9.08
CA ALA A 131 -0.51 12.60 -9.43
C ALA A 131 -1.42 11.87 -8.44
N THR A 132 -1.94 12.58 -7.43
CA THR A 132 -2.55 11.96 -6.23
C THR A 132 -4.07 11.69 -6.34
N SER A 133 -4.64 11.40 -7.51
CA SER A 133 -6.05 10.95 -7.61
C SER A 133 -6.29 10.02 -8.77
N TRP A 134 -7.25 9.11 -8.62
CA TRP A 134 -7.57 8.07 -9.60
C TRP A 134 -7.87 8.64 -11.00
N GLY A 135 -8.68 9.70 -11.08
CA GLY A 135 -9.07 10.33 -12.35
C GLY A 135 -7.93 10.97 -13.16
N TYR A 136 -6.72 11.08 -12.59
CA TYR A 136 -5.55 11.64 -13.27
C TYR A 136 -4.84 10.64 -14.22
N MET A 137 -5.17 9.36 -14.13
CA MET A 137 -4.43 8.25 -14.76
C MET A 137 -4.26 8.40 -16.29
N ASP A 138 -5.29 8.85 -16.99
CA ASP A 138 -5.28 8.97 -18.46
C ASP A 138 -4.42 10.16 -18.92
N ALA A 139 -4.34 11.23 -18.14
CA ALA A 139 -3.43 12.34 -18.37
C ALA A 139 -1.97 11.94 -18.10
N CYS A 140 -1.70 11.12 -17.06
CA CYS A 140 -0.38 10.54 -16.84
C CYS A 140 0.07 9.68 -18.03
N GLU A 141 -0.81 8.83 -18.58
CA GLU A 141 -0.51 8.00 -19.75
C GLU A 141 -0.11 8.84 -20.97
N ALA A 142 -0.94 9.83 -21.32
CA ALA A 142 -0.70 10.67 -22.49
C ALA A 142 0.55 11.57 -22.36
N LEU A 143 0.79 12.13 -21.17
CA LEU A 143 1.91 13.05 -20.96
C LEU A 143 3.25 12.32 -20.76
N ALA A 144 3.23 11.06 -20.30
CA ALA A 144 4.43 10.23 -20.27
C ALA A 144 4.93 9.85 -21.67
N GLU A 145 4.03 9.70 -22.67
CA GLU A 145 4.43 9.55 -24.08
C GLU A 145 5.00 10.84 -24.68
N GLU A 146 4.52 12.02 -24.24
CA GLU A 146 4.98 13.33 -24.74
C GLU A 146 6.31 13.79 -24.08
N TYR A 147 6.50 13.47 -22.80
CA TYR A 147 7.63 13.91 -21.99
C TYR A 147 8.40 12.70 -21.41
N PRO A 148 9.17 11.96 -22.24
CA PRO A 148 9.86 10.73 -21.82
C PRO A 148 10.92 10.95 -20.73
N ASP A 149 11.45 12.17 -20.62
CA ASP A 149 12.44 12.56 -19.60
C ASP A 149 11.81 12.90 -18.22
N VAL A 150 10.48 12.87 -18.09
CA VAL A 150 9.74 13.16 -16.85
C VAL A 150 8.94 11.95 -16.40
N ILE A 151 9.02 11.63 -15.11
CA ILE A 151 8.28 10.53 -14.49
C ILE A 151 6.91 11.02 -14.00
N PHE A 152 5.85 10.35 -14.46
CA PHE A 152 4.50 10.50 -13.98
C PHE A 152 4.20 9.33 -13.05
N SER A 153 4.08 9.60 -11.75
CA SER A 153 3.80 8.58 -10.74
C SER A 153 2.38 8.77 -10.24
N HIS A 154 1.50 7.82 -10.56
CA HIS A 154 0.06 7.93 -10.40
C HIS A 154 -0.46 7.14 -9.18
N ALA A 155 -1.38 7.72 -8.41
CA ALA A 155 -1.97 7.07 -7.25
C ALA A 155 -3.21 6.24 -7.62
N THR A 156 -3.31 5.02 -7.07
CA THR A 156 -4.51 4.15 -7.03
C THR A 156 -5.05 3.63 -8.38
N GLY A 157 -4.37 3.91 -9.49
CA GLY A 157 -4.74 3.44 -10.83
C GLY A 157 -4.31 2.00 -11.14
N TYR A 158 -4.26 1.69 -12.44
CA TYR A 158 -3.79 0.39 -12.96
C TYR A 158 -2.95 0.48 -14.25
N LYS A 159 -2.84 1.68 -14.86
CA LYS A 159 -2.02 1.92 -16.04
C LYS A 159 -0.56 2.23 -15.65
N SER A 160 0.37 1.82 -16.51
CA SER A 160 1.81 2.05 -16.37
C SER A 160 2.51 1.68 -17.67
N ASN A 161 3.60 2.36 -18.03
CA ASN A 161 4.45 1.98 -19.16
C ASN A 161 5.74 1.22 -18.76
N GLY A 162 6.03 1.13 -17.46
CA GLY A 162 7.21 0.42 -16.95
C GLY A 162 8.53 1.19 -17.09
N VAL A 163 8.47 2.50 -17.40
CA VAL A 163 9.64 3.36 -17.59
C VAL A 163 9.44 4.69 -16.84
N ASN A 164 8.72 5.64 -17.45
CA ASN A 164 8.43 6.96 -16.89
C ASN A 164 6.96 7.15 -16.52
N PHE A 165 6.13 6.10 -16.60
CA PHE A 165 4.79 6.06 -16.04
C PHE A 165 4.61 4.81 -15.19
N ASN A 166 4.46 5.01 -13.88
CA ASN A 166 4.16 3.95 -12.92
C ASN A 166 2.93 4.30 -12.07
N ASN A 167 2.32 3.26 -11.53
CA ASN A 167 1.26 3.33 -10.53
C ASN A 167 1.82 3.04 -9.13
N TYR A 168 1.34 3.73 -8.11
CA TYR A 168 1.61 3.41 -6.72
C TYR A 168 0.32 3.31 -5.90
N PHE A 169 0.27 2.30 -5.05
CA PHE A 169 -0.73 2.14 -4.01
C PHE A 169 -0.13 1.35 -2.85
N GLY A 170 -0.95 0.82 -1.93
CA GLY A 170 -0.44 0.00 -0.85
C GLY A 170 -1.45 -0.97 -0.24
N ARG A 171 -0.93 -1.93 0.52
CA ARG A 171 -1.63 -3.04 1.15
C ARG A 171 -2.43 -2.59 2.38
N ILE A 172 -3.22 -1.53 2.25
CA ILE A 172 -4.00 -0.90 3.34
C ILE A 172 -4.93 -1.90 4.05
N TYR A 173 -5.32 -2.97 3.36
CA TYR A 173 -6.03 -4.13 3.91
C TYR A 173 -5.29 -4.77 5.11
N GLN A 174 -3.96 -4.76 5.16
CA GLN A 174 -3.17 -5.24 6.30
C GLN A 174 -3.48 -4.42 7.56
N SER A 175 -3.41 -3.08 7.46
CA SER A 175 -3.81 -2.17 8.53
C SER A 175 -5.30 -2.22 8.85
N ARG A 176 -6.17 -2.58 7.89
CA ARG A 176 -7.61 -2.85 8.15
C ARG A 176 -7.79 -4.09 9.02
N TYR A 177 -7.07 -5.17 8.77
CA TYR A 177 -7.10 -6.37 9.60
C TYR A 177 -6.64 -6.08 11.04
N LEU A 178 -5.55 -5.32 11.20
CA LEU A 178 -5.06 -4.91 12.53
C LEU A 178 -6.08 -4.04 13.29
N THR A 179 -6.75 -3.08 12.65
CA THR A 179 -7.80 -2.30 13.33
C THR A 179 -9.10 -3.09 13.52
N GLY A 180 -9.36 -4.10 12.68
CA GLY A 180 -10.43 -5.08 12.86
C GLY A 180 -10.29 -5.87 14.16
N ILE A 181 -9.06 -6.27 14.53
CA ILE A 181 -8.76 -6.89 15.83
C ILE A 181 -9.16 -5.98 16.99
N ALA A 182 -8.84 -4.68 16.93
CA ALA A 182 -9.25 -3.73 17.96
C ALA A 182 -10.77 -3.61 18.08
N ALA A 183 -11.49 -3.55 16.95
CA ALA A 183 -12.95 -3.48 16.94
C ALA A 183 -13.60 -4.79 17.45
N GLY A 184 -13.10 -5.95 17.03
CA GLY A 184 -13.63 -7.27 17.43
C GLY A 184 -13.42 -7.60 18.90
N LEU A 185 -12.30 -7.15 19.49
CA LEU A 185 -12.07 -7.22 20.94
C LEU A 185 -12.93 -6.22 21.74
N LYS A 186 -13.37 -5.12 21.12
CA LYS A 186 -14.04 -4.02 21.81
C LYS A 186 -15.57 -4.12 21.86
N THR A 187 -16.20 -4.74 20.85
CA THR A 187 -17.66 -4.87 20.80
C THR A 187 -18.20 -5.70 21.96
N GLU A 188 -19.22 -5.19 22.66
CA GLU A 188 -20.04 -5.93 23.63
C GLU A 188 -21.34 -6.43 22.98
N SER A 189 -21.76 -5.80 21.88
CA SER A 189 -23.00 -6.08 21.15
C SER A 189 -22.89 -7.23 20.14
N ASN A 190 -21.66 -7.62 19.75
CA ASN A 190 -21.34 -8.43 18.57
C ASN A 190 -21.86 -7.85 17.25
N LYS A 191 -22.04 -6.53 17.19
CA LYS A 191 -22.45 -5.76 16.01
C LYS A 191 -21.49 -4.60 15.77
N ILE A 192 -20.81 -4.62 14.64
CA ILE A 192 -19.86 -3.58 14.24
C ILE A 192 -20.37 -2.95 12.95
N GLY A 193 -20.43 -1.63 12.88
CA GLY A 193 -20.80 -0.90 11.67
C GLY A 193 -19.58 -0.60 10.81
N TYR A 194 -19.74 -0.55 9.50
CA TYR A 194 -18.72 -0.09 8.57
C TYR A 194 -19.35 0.88 7.54
N VAL A 195 -18.90 2.14 7.53
CA VAL A 195 -19.35 3.15 6.56
C VAL A 195 -18.41 3.15 5.37
N GLY A 196 -18.85 2.70 4.20
CA GLY A 196 -18.03 2.64 2.98
C GLY A 196 -18.39 3.70 1.95
N ALA A 197 -17.39 4.25 1.24
CA ALA A 197 -17.62 5.16 0.12
C ALA A 197 -18.43 4.50 -1.01
N TRP A 198 -18.10 3.24 -1.32
CA TRP A 198 -18.69 2.44 -2.39
C TRP A 198 -19.02 1.03 -1.88
N GLY A 199 -19.81 0.27 -2.64
CA GLY A 199 -20.11 -1.14 -2.34
C GLY A 199 -19.18 -2.11 -3.09
N LYS A 200 -19.52 -3.39 -3.01
CA LYS A 200 -18.81 -4.55 -3.61
C LYS A 200 -18.23 -4.36 -5.02
N ASP A 201 -18.82 -3.50 -5.85
CA ASP A 201 -18.35 -3.26 -7.23
C ASP A 201 -17.04 -2.42 -7.26
N ASN A 202 -16.54 -1.95 -6.11
CA ASN A 202 -15.23 -1.29 -5.93
C ASN A 202 -14.32 -2.16 -5.03
N ALA A 203 -13.23 -2.71 -5.59
CA ALA A 203 -12.37 -3.64 -4.86
C ALA A 203 -11.62 -3.03 -3.67
N GLU A 204 -11.27 -1.74 -3.69
CA GLU A 204 -10.56 -1.07 -2.59
C GLU A 204 -11.40 -1.02 -1.31
N VAL A 205 -12.63 -0.50 -1.41
CA VAL A 205 -13.54 -0.39 -0.25
C VAL A 205 -13.98 -1.78 0.22
N THR A 206 -14.16 -2.71 -0.71
CA THR A 206 -14.64 -4.07 -0.44
C THR A 206 -13.56 -4.91 0.25
N GLY A 207 -12.36 -5.03 -0.33
CA GLY A 207 -11.22 -5.68 0.30
C GLY A 207 -10.80 -5.00 1.61
N GLY A 208 -10.96 -3.67 1.71
CA GLY A 208 -10.76 -2.95 2.97
C GLY A 208 -11.77 -3.36 4.06
N CYS A 209 -13.04 -3.57 3.71
CA CYS A 209 -14.07 -4.06 4.62
C CYS A 209 -13.89 -5.54 4.97
N ASP A 210 -13.55 -6.38 3.98
CA ASP A 210 -13.29 -7.82 4.17
C ASP A 210 -12.13 -8.05 5.12
N ALA A 211 -11.00 -7.39 4.90
CA ALA A 211 -9.85 -7.49 5.78
C ALA A 211 -10.16 -7.03 7.22
N PHE A 212 -10.90 -5.94 7.37
CA PHE A 212 -11.40 -5.49 8.68
C PHE A 212 -12.31 -6.53 9.34
N ALA A 213 -13.24 -7.13 8.60
CA ALA A 213 -14.18 -8.13 9.10
C ALA A 213 -13.51 -9.48 9.42
N MET A 214 -12.46 -9.86 8.67
CA MET A 214 -11.57 -10.98 8.98
C MET A 214 -10.77 -10.71 10.26
N GLY A 215 -10.27 -9.48 10.44
CA GLY A 215 -9.62 -9.03 11.68
C GLY A 215 -10.55 -9.15 12.89
N VAL A 216 -11.78 -8.66 12.77
CA VAL A 216 -12.86 -8.84 13.76
C VAL A 216 -13.08 -10.33 14.07
N TYR A 217 -13.28 -11.15 13.05
CA TYR A 217 -13.61 -12.57 13.18
C TYR A 217 -12.49 -13.39 13.84
N SER A 218 -11.23 -12.99 13.66
CA SER A 218 -10.07 -13.66 14.25
C SER A 218 -10.06 -13.68 15.78
N VAL A 219 -10.71 -12.69 16.41
CA VAL A 219 -10.81 -12.52 17.86
C VAL A 219 -12.23 -12.66 18.41
N ASN A 220 -13.25 -12.39 17.59
CA ASN A 220 -14.66 -12.51 17.95
C ASN A 220 -15.46 -13.16 16.79
N PRO A 221 -15.53 -14.49 16.73
CA PRO A 221 -16.21 -15.20 15.65
C PRO A 221 -17.74 -15.13 15.70
N ASP A 222 -18.32 -14.59 16.79
CA ASP A 222 -19.75 -14.32 16.94
C ASP A 222 -20.14 -12.91 16.43
N ALA A 223 -19.17 -12.05 16.11
CA ALA A 223 -19.41 -10.66 15.67
C ALA A 223 -19.76 -10.54 14.19
N THR A 224 -20.84 -9.79 13.91
CA THR A 224 -21.29 -9.42 12.56
C THR A 224 -20.85 -8.01 12.21
N VAL A 225 -20.30 -7.81 11.01
CA VAL A 225 -19.99 -6.49 10.44
C VAL A 225 -21.14 -6.07 9.53
N TYR A 226 -21.64 -4.85 9.69
CA TYR A 226 -22.73 -4.29 8.91
C TYR A 226 -22.21 -3.16 8.03
N ILE A 227 -22.05 -3.41 6.73
CA ILE A 227 -21.60 -2.39 5.77
C ILE A 227 -22.78 -1.56 5.26
N LYS A 228 -22.62 -0.24 5.29
CA LYS A 228 -23.55 0.73 4.69
C LYS A 228 -22.78 1.72 3.83
N THR A 229 -23.27 1.96 2.61
CA THR A 229 -22.54 2.76 1.62
C THR A 229 -23.13 4.15 1.41
N THR A 230 -22.26 5.14 1.18
CA THR A 230 -22.64 6.53 0.86
C THR A 230 -22.83 6.75 -0.65
N ASN A 231 -22.06 6.04 -1.49
CA ASN A 231 -21.87 6.31 -2.92
C ASN A 231 -21.11 7.63 -3.17
N SER A 232 -20.20 7.99 -2.26
CA SER A 232 -19.24 9.08 -2.37
C SER A 232 -18.06 8.86 -1.43
N TRP A 233 -16.83 9.15 -1.89
CA TRP A 233 -15.65 9.21 -1.03
C TRP A 233 -15.73 10.30 0.06
N TYR A 234 -16.43 11.39 -0.27
CA TYR A 234 -16.61 12.57 0.57
C TYR A 234 -18.08 13.03 0.53
N ASP A 235 -18.83 12.75 1.58
CA ASP A 235 -20.13 13.33 1.89
C ASP A 235 -20.27 13.42 3.42
N PRO A 236 -19.84 14.53 4.05
CA PRO A 236 -19.82 14.65 5.50
C PRO A 236 -21.20 14.41 6.17
N GLU A 237 -22.31 14.72 5.49
CA GLU A 237 -23.66 14.47 6.03
C GLU A 237 -24.08 13.02 5.77
N GLY A 238 -23.89 12.50 4.55
CA GLY A 238 -24.19 11.11 4.20
C GLY A 238 -23.41 10.10 5.04
N GLU A 239 -22.11 10.35 5.27
CA GLU A 239 -21.24 9.57 6.16
C GLU A 239 -21.77 9.56 7.60
N LYS A 240 -22.18 10.73 8.11
CA LYS A 240 -22.78 10.85 9.45
C LYS A 240 -24.10 10.08 9.55
N GLN A 241 -25.00 10.25 8.57
CA GLN A 241 -26.28 9.56 8.56
C GLN A 241 -26.14 8.04 8.38
N ALA A 242 -25.12 7.57 7.64
CA ALA A 242 -24.79 6.15 7.51
C ALA A 242 -24.31 5.56 8.85
N ALA A 243 -23.39 6.23 9.55
CA ALA A 243 -22.96 5.84 10.90
C ALA A 243 -24.14 5.83 11.88
N VAL A 244 -24.95 6.90 11.92
CA VAL A 244 -26.15 6.99 12.77
C VAL A 244 -27.15 5.86 12.46
N ALA A 245 -27.32 5.46 11.20
CA ALA A 245 -28.18 4.33 10.85
C ALA A 245 -27.65 2.99 11.43
N LEU A 246 -26.35 2.72 11.31
CA LEU A 246 -25.70 1.52 11.86
C LEU A 246 -25.77 1.48 13.39
N ILE A 247 -25.56 2.61 14.06
CA ILE A 247 -25.72 2.76 15.52
C ILE A 247 -27.16 2.47 15.94
N ASN A 248 -28.17 2.96 15.18
CA ASN A 248 -29.59 2.66 15.45
C ASN A 248 -29.97 1.19 15.21
N GLU A 249 -29.21 0.45 14.40
CA GLU A 249 -29.32 -1.01 14.30
C GLU A 249 -28.65 -1.76 15.48
N GLY A 250 -27.99 -1.02 16.38
CA GLY A 250 -27.36 -1.52 17.60
C GLY A 250 -25.88 -1.85 17.47
N CYS A 251 -25.16 -1.24 16.53
CA CYS A 251 -23.70 -1.35 16.45
C CYS A 251 -23.02 -0.48 17.51
N ASP A 252 -21.99 -1.02 18.19
CA ASP A 252 -21.25 -0.33 19.26
C ASP A 252 -19.76 -0.03 18.93
N VAL A 253 -19.32 -0.42 17.73
CA VAL A 253 -18.07 0.07 17.11
C VAL A 253 -18.34 0.44 15.66
N ILE A 254 -17.81 1.57 15.18
CA ILE A 254 -17.95 2.06 13.79
C ILE A 254 -16.58 2.16 13.09
N GLY A 255 -16.34 1.32 12.09
CA GLY A 255 -15.26 1.50 11.11
C GLY A 255 -15.71 2.36 9.92
N GLN A 256 -14.76 2.90 9.16
CA GLN A 256 -15.06 3.67 7.94
C GLN A 256 -14.05 3.52 6.81
N HIS A 257 -14.50 3.73 5.58
CA HIS A 257 -13.73 3.90 4.35
C HIS A 257 -14.29 5.08 3.54
N CYS A 258 -14.36 6.23 4.20
CA CYS A 258 -14.69 7.55 3.65
C CYS A 258 -13.71 8.59 4.24
N ASP A 259 -13.65 9.79 3.65
CA ASP A 259 -12.55 10.73 3.89
C ASP A 259 -12.73 11.71 5.07
N THR A 260 -13.90 11.77 5.71
CA THR A 260 -14.18 12.72 6.80
C THR A 260 -14.18 12.05 8.18
N PRO A 261 -13.95 12.77 9.29
CA PRO A 261 -14.10 12.20 10.64
C PRO A 261 -15.56 12.03 11.10
N ASN A 262 -16.56 12.34 10.25
CA ASN A 262 -17.95 12.43 10.66
C ASN A 262 -18.60 11.12 11.16
N PRO A 263 -18.24 9.91 10.66
CA PRO A 263 -18.67 8.67 11.28
C PRO A 263 -18.23 8.56 12.76
N GLN A 264 -17.06 9.09 13.10
CA GLN A 264 -16.47 8.94 14.44
C GLN A 264 -16.93 10.03 15.40
N LEU A 265 -17.24 11.21 14.86
CA LEU A 265 -18.04 12.21 15.57
C LEU A 265 -19.44 11.67 15.89
N ALA A 266 -20.08 10.89 15.00
CA ALA A 266 -21.34 10.23 15.28
C ALA A 266 -21.22 9.12 16.34
N ALA A 267 -20.12 8.36 16.32
CA ALA A 267 -19.81 7.38 17.36
C ALA A 267 -19.64 8.05 18.74
N GLU A 268 -18.86 9.13 18.83
CA GLU A 268 -18.68 9.88 20.09
C GLU A 268 -19.98 10.54 20.57
N GLU A 269 -20.79 11.12 19.67
CA GLU A 269 -22.10 11.69 20.01
C GLU A 269 -23.08 10.65 20.58
N ALA A 270 -23.00 9.41 20.11
CA ALA A 270 -23.81 8.29 20.61
C ALA A 270 -23.22 7.58 21.84
N GLY A 271 -21.95 7.84 22.18
CA GLY A 271 -21.24 7.16 23.27
C GLY A 271 -20.79 5.74 22.91
N VAL A 272 -20.53 5.46 21.63
CA VAL A 272 -19.99 4.19 21.11
C VAL A 272 -18.59 4.40 20.53
N PHE A 273 -17.91 3.32 20.14
CA PHE A 273 -16.50 3.37 19.73
C PHE A 273 -16.33 3.46 18.20
N GLY A 274 -15.11 3.73 17.73
CA GLY A 274 -14.80 3.79 16.30
C GLY A 274 -13.36 3.49 15.92
N VAL A 275 -13.16 3.19 14.63
CA VAL A 275 -11.87 2.96 13.97
C VAL A 275 -11.71 3.95 12.81
N GLY A 276 -10.82 4.93 12.94
CA GLY A 276 -10.62 6.00 11.95
C GLY A 276 -9.95 5.53 10.65
N TYR A 277 -9.86 6.43 9.66
CA TYR A 277 -9.24 6.15 8.35
C TYR A 277 -8.40 7.33 7.83
N ASN A 278 -7.51 7.05 6.87
CA ASN A 278 -6.48 7.91 6.28
C ASN A 278 -5.43 8.46 7.25
N SER A 279 -5.84 9.02 8.38
CA SER A 279 -4.99 9.70 9.36
C SER A 279 -5.52 9.47 10.78
N ASP A 280 -4.76 9.85 11.82
CA ASP A 280 -5.22 9.67 13.19
C ASP A 280 -6.39 10.62 13.55
N MET A 281 -7.58 10.04 13.66
CA MET A 281 -8.82 10.73 14.04
C MET A 281 -9.03 10.82 15.56
N SER A 282 -8.07 10.35 16.38
CA SER A 282 -8.14 10.49 17.85
C SER A 282 -8.23 11.96 18.30
N LYS A 283 -7.68 12.89 17.49
CA LYS A 283 -7.79 14.35 17.67
C LYS A 283 -9.21 14.88 17.51
N ASP A 284 -10.04 14.21 16.70
CA ASP A 284 -11.37 14.66 16.29
C ASP A 284 -12.48 14.03 17.15
N ALA A 285 -12.36 12.73 17.47
CA ALA A 285 -13.31 11.97 18.29
C ALA A 285 -12.61 11.19 19.44
N PRO A 286 -11.96 11.88 20.40
CA PRO A 286 -11.08 11.29 21.43
C PRO A 286 -11.75 10.34 22.42
N LYS A 287 -13.09 10.26 22.47
CA LYS A 287 -13.84 9.36 23.36
C LYS A 287 -14.42 8.14 22.64
N ALA A 288 -14.29 8.08 21.31
CA ALA A 288 -14.73 6.96 20.49
C ALA A 288 -13.57 6.20 19.82
N VAL A 289 -12.56 6.92 19.30
CA VAL A 289 -11.53 6.33 18.45
C VAL A 289 -10.60 5.39 19.25
N LEU A 290 -10.60 4.12 18.88
CA LEU A 290 -9.71 3.08 19.41
C LEU A 290 -8.31 3.21 18.80
N THR A 291 -8.28 3.42 17.49
CA THR A 291 -7.13 3.57 16.60
C THR A 291 -7.65 3.99 15.21
N SER A 292 -6.80 4.43 14.31
CA SER A 292 -7.14 4.71 12.90
C SER A 292 -6.28 3.88 11.97
N THR A 293 -6.82 3.38 10.86
CA THR A 293 -6.01 2.87 9.74
C THR A 293 -5.40 4.07 9.02
N VAL A 294 -4.07 4.14 8.88
CA VAL A 294 -3.37 5.34 8.37
C VAL A 294 -2.46 5.06 7.17
N TRP A 295 -2.31 6.07 6.31
CA TRP A 295 -1.34 6.09 5.22
C TRP A 295 -0.09 6.88 5.60
N ASN A 296 1.08 6.36 5.25
CA ASN A 296 2.38 7.01 5.36
C ASN A 296 3.03 7.14 3.97
N TRP A 297 2.42 7.93 3.09
CA TRP A 297 2.91 8.18 1.73
C TRP A 297 4.36 8.67 1.66
N GLY A 298 4.88 9.23 2.77
CA GLY A 298 6.29 9.61 2.89
C GLY A 298 7.27 8.46 2.71
N ALA A 299 6.88 7.21 3.01
CA ALA A 299 7.70 6.02 2.73
C ALA A 299 7.94 5.87 1.22
N TYR A 300 6.86 5.81 0.43
CA TYR A 300 6.96 5.69 -1.03
C TYR A 300 7.63 6.91 -1.65
N TYR A 301 7.22 8.14 -1.29
CA TYR A 301 7.79 9.35 -1.88
C TYR A 301 9.29 9.49 -1.59
N THR A 302 9.74 9.13 -0.38
CA THR A 302 11.18 9.12 -0.06
C THR A 302 11.92 8.10 -0.92
N LYS A 303 11.39 6.88 -1.08
CA LYS A 303 11.98 5.87 -1.98
C LYS A 303 12.04 6.37 -3.42
N ALA A 304 10.91 6.76 -4.00
CA ALA A 304 10.80 7.18 -5.41
C ALA A 304 11.73 8.36 -5.75
N VAL A 305 11.88 9.33 -4.84
CA VAL A 305 12.80 10.45 -5.02
C VAL A 305 14.26 10.05 -4.83
N GLN A 306 14.56 9.16 -3.87
CA GLN A 306 15.92 8.66 -3.69
C GLN A 306 16.37 7.78 -4.87
N ASP A 307 15.48 6.96 -5.43
CA ASP A 307 15.73 6.17 -6.64
C ASP A 307 16.09 7.06 -7.86
N LEU A 308 15.55 8.28 -7.92
CA LEU A 308 15.90 9.27 -8.94
C LEU A 308 17.29 9.89 -8.70
N ILE A 309 17.65 10.13 -7.44
CA ILE A 309 18.95 10.72 -7.08
C ILE A 309 20.09 9.72 -7.30
N ASP A 310 19.85 8.44 -6.97
CA ASP A 310 20.84 7.37 -7.11
C ASP A 310 20.85 6.74 -8.51
N GLY A 311 19.84 7.02 -9.36
CA GLY A 311 19.72 6.46 -10.71
C GLY A 311 19.28 5.00 -10.75
N THR A 312 18.54 4.55 -9.73
CA THR A 312 18.08 3.17 -9.53
C THR A 312 16.59 2.96 -9.82
N TRP A 313 15.90 4.00 -10.32
CA TRP A 313 14.47 3.94 -10.68
C TRP A 313 14.19 2.85 -11.72
N THR A 314 13.30 1.90 -11.39
CA THR A 314 12.97 0.75 -12.26
C THR A 314 11.76 0.94 -13.16
N GLY A 315 10.94 1.98 -12.91
CA GLY A 315 9.66 2.19 -13.61
C GLY A 315 8.54 1.24 -13.20
N GLU A 316 8.78 0.33 -12.25
CA GLU A 316 7.80 -0.67 -11.79
C GLU A 316 6.70 -0.04 -10.91
N ASN A 317 5.56 -0.73 -10.84
CA ASN A 317 4.45 -0.32 -9.98
C ASN A 317 4.73 -0.67 -8.52
N TYR A 318 4.38 0.24 -7.60
CA TYR A 318 4.65 0.08 -6.17
C TYR A 318 3.37 -0.31 -5.40
N PHE A 319 3.48 -1.34 -4.54
CA PHE A 319 2.37 -1.82 -3.72
C PHE A 319 2.85 -2.26 -2.32
N GLY A 320 3.39 -1.30 -1.57
CA GLY A 320 3.96 -1.53 -0.24
C GLY A 320 2.92 -1.71 0.86
N GLY A 321 3.27 -2.48 1.89
CA GLY A 321 2.43 -2.78 3.05
C GLY A 321 3.01 -2.28 4.37
N LEU A 322 2.85 -3.10 5.41
CA LEU A 322 3.41 -2.86 6.75
C LEU A 322 4.95 -2.94 6.75
N GLU A 323 5.55 -3.86 5.98
CA GLU A 323 7.01 -4.07 5.94
C GLU A 323 7.76 -2.83 5.43
N GLU A 324 7.30 -2.22 4.34
CA GLU A 324 7.86 -0.98 3.82
C GLU A 324 7.37 0.27 4.58
N GLY A 325 6.45 0.10 5.53
CA GLY A 325 5.88 1.17 6.34
C GLY A 325 5.05 2.19 5.54
N LEU A 326 4.49 1.81 4.38
CA LEU A 326 3.56 2.67 3.62
C LEU A 326 2.19 2.77 4.32
N VAL A 327 1.77 1.70 4.99
CA VAL A 327 0.51 1.65 5.74
C VAL A 327 0.79 1.30 7.19
N ASP A 328 -0.02 1.83 8.11
CA ASP A 328 0.11 1.51 9.54
C ASP A 328 -1.24 1.70 10.26
N ILE A 329 -1.24 1.61 11.58
CA ILE A 329 -2.34 2.04 12.46
C ILE A 329 -1.87 3.17 13.39
N SER A 330 -2.76 4.09 13.76
CA SER A 330 -2.44 5.09 14.78
C SER A 330 -2.36 4.44 16.18
N PRO A 331 -1.62 5.02 17.15
CA PRO A 331 -1.46 4.43 18.47
C PRO A 331 -2.80 4.09 19.13
N LEU A 332 -2.87 2.94 19.80
CA LEU A 332 -4.07 2.54 20.52
C LEU A 332 -4.39 3.54 21.64
N SER A 333 -5.67 3.92 21.75
CA SER A 333 -6.15 4.76 22.85
C SER A 333 -6.45 3.93 24.11
N ASP A 334 -6.48 4.60 25.27
CA ASP A 334 -6.89 4.04 26.58
C ASP A 334 -8.34 3.49 26.60
N LEU A 335 -9.07 3.57 25.47
CA LEU A 335 -10.40 2.98 25.29
C LEU A 335 -10.34 1.50 24.87
N CYS A 336 -9.18 1.02 24.38
CA CYS A 336 -8.98 -0.37 23.97
C CYS A 336 -9.07 -1.35 25.16
N VAL A 337 -9.16 -2.65 24.86
CA VAL A 337 -9.21 -3.70 25.89
C VAL A 337 -7.79 -4.14 26.25
N ASP A 338 -7.55 -4.50 27.52
CA ASP A 338 -6.27 -5.07 27.94
C ASP A 338 -5.90 -6.28 27.04
N GLY A 339 -4.73 -6.22 26.41
CA GLY A 339 -4.26 -7.24 25.46
C GLY A 339 -4.55 -6.96 23.97
N THR A 340 -5.26 -5.87 23.61
CA THR A 340 -5.45 -5.51 22.19
C THR A 340 -4.13 -5.31 21.45
N GLN A 341 -3.13 -4.66 22.06
CA GLN A 341 -1.80 -4.49 21.46
C GLN A 341 -1.12 -5.84 21.18
N GLU A 342 -1.12 -6.76 22.15
CA GLU A 342 -0.51 -8.10 22.01
C GLU A 342 -1.12 -8.89 20.84
N LYS A 343 -2.44 -8.79 20.63
CA LYS A 343 -3.13 -9.45 19.51
C LYS A 343 -2.84 -8.78 18.16
N ILE A 344 -2.62 -7.48 18.14
CA ILE A 344 -2.20 -6.74 16.94
C ILE A 344 -0.74 -7.08 16.59
N ASP A 345 0.15 -7.11 17.58
CA ASP A 345 1.56 -7.45 17.40
C ASP A 345 1.74 -8.91 16.91
N GLU A 346 0.94 -9.86 17.45
CA GLU A 346 0.88 -11.25 16.98
C GLU A 346 0.41 -11.42 15.53
N ALA A 347 -0.39 -10.48 15.00
CA ALA A 347 -0.85 -10.49 13.62
C ALA A 347 0.16 -9.79 12.71
N ARG A 348 0.57 -8.57 13.09
CA ARG A 348 1.61 -7.77 12.42
C ARG A 348 2.86 -8.60 12.15
N ALA A 349 3.39 -9.28 13.17
CA ALA A 349 4.65 -10.01 13.08
C ALA A 349 4.63 -11.20 12.10
N LYS A 350 3.45 -11.64 11.62
CA LYS A 350 3.31 -12.67 10.56
C LYS A 350 3.24 -12.05 9.17
N ILE A 351 2.58 -10.90 9.07
CA ILE A 351 2.45 -10.12 7.84
C ILE A 351 3.83 -9.55 7.47
N GLU A 352 4.51 -8.93 8.44
CA GLU A 352 5.88 -8.38 8.29
C GLU A 352 6.99 -9.46 8.17
N SER A 353 6.69 -10.74 8.41
CA SER A 353 7.63 -11.86 8.18
C SER A 353 7.34 -12.64 6.89
N GLY A 354 6.18 -12.42 6.25
CA GLY A 354 5.68 -13.26 5.18
C GLY A 354 5.27 -14.69 5.62
N ASP A 355 5.13 -14.96 6.92
CA ASP A 355 4.60 -16.25 7.41
C ASP A 355 3.09 -16.40 7.14
N TRP A 356 2.36 -15.30 7.04
CA TRP A 356 0.93 -15.24 6.67
C TRP A 356 0.48 -13.80 6.37
N ASP A 357 -0.31 -13.57 5.32
CA ASP A 357 -1.01 -12.31 5.04
C ASP A 357 -2.54 -12.50 4.89
N VAL A 358 -3.30 -11.40 5.00
CA VAL A 358 -4.75 -11.37 5.19
C VAL A 358 -5.55 -12.20 4.19
N PHE A 359 -5.13 -12.22 2.92
CA PHE A 359 -5.84 -12.91 1.83
C PHE A 359 -5.22 -14.27 1.44
N ASP A 360 -4.53 -14.93 2.38
CA ASP A 360 -4.03 -16.30 2.20
C ASP A 360 -5.11 -17.37 2.33
N GLY A 361 -4.97 -18.44 1.54
CA GLY A 361 -5.75 -19.67 1.72
C GLY A 361 -7.15 -19.63 1.10
N VAL A 362 -8.03 -20.50 1.60
CA VAL A 362 -9.44 -20.56 1.16
C VAL A 362 -10.32 -19.71 2.08
N ILE A 363 -10.92 -18.66 1.51
CA ILE A 363 -11.77 -17.71 2.22
C ILE A 363 -13.24 -18.02 1.92
N GLU A 364 -14.08 -18.03 2.95
CA GLU A 364 -15.52 -18.30 2.88
C GLU A 364 -16.31 -16.97 2.81
N CYS A 365 -17.17 -16.84 1.80
CA CYS A 365 -17.95 -15.64 1.49
C CYS A 365 -19.34 -15.66 2.15
N ASN A 366 -19.99 -14.50 2.29
CA ASN A 366 -21.30 -14.38 2.94
C ASN A 366 -22.48 -14.97 2.14
N ASP A 367 -22.29 -15.34 0.88
CA ASP A 367 -23.24 -16.11 0.07
C ASP A 367 -23.02 -17.64 0.17
N GLY A 368 -21.99 -18.09 0.90
CA GLY A 368 -21.60 -19.50 1.06
C GLY A 368 -20.71 -20.03 -0.08
N THR A 369 -20.19 -19.17 -0.95
CA THR A 369 -19.10 -19.51 -1.89
C THR A 369 -17.73 -19.43 -1.21
N THR A 370 -16.68 -19.82 -1.95
CA THR A 370 -15.29 -19.74 -1.48
C THR A 370 -14.38 -19.16 -2.56
N VAL A 371 -13.39 -18.36 -2.14
CA VAL A 371 -12.35 -17.77 -3.00
C VAL A 371 -10.95 -18.07 -2.45
N GLY A 372 -9.91 -17.76 -3.22
CA GLY A 372 -8.51 -18.09 -2.88
C GLY A 372 -8.15 -19.57 -3.08
N THR A 373 -6.89 -19.92 -2.80
CA THR A 373 -6.35 -21.29 -2.92
C THR A 373 -5.65 -21.68 -1.63
N GLU A 374 -5.85 -22.92 -1.17
CA GLU A 374 -5.18 -23.47 0.00
C GLU A 374 -3.65 -23.43 -0.14
N GLY A 375 -2.98 -22.62 0.70
CA GLY A 375 -1.52 -22.46 0.70
C GLY A 375 -0.96 -21.46 -0.33
N GLU A 376 -1.81 -20.63 -0.95
CA GLU A 376 -1.38 -19.52 -1.82
C GLU A 376 -1.93 -18.18 -1.28
N HIS A 377 -1.20 -17.09 -1.53
CA HIS A 377 -1.69 -15.71 -1.36
C HIS A 377 -2.54 -15.32 -2.57
N MET A 378 -3.65 -14.59 -2.37
CA MET A 378 -4.39 -13.98 -3.48
C MET A 378 -3.50 -12.96 -4.21
N SER A 379 -3.51 -12.92 -5.56
CA SER A 379 -2.58 -12.04 -6.27
C SER A 379 -2.91 -10.55 -6.05
N ASP A 380 -1.91 -9.68 -6.04
CA ASP A 380 -2.10 -8.22 -5.89
C ASP A 380 -3.10 -7.65 -6.90
N ALA A 381 -3.11 -8.18 -8.12
CA ALA A 381 -4.05 -7.80 -9.18
C ALA A 381 -5.49 -8.28 -8.89
N ASP A 382 -5.65 -9.42 -8.21
CA ASP A 382 -6.96 -9.89 -7.75
C ASP A 382 -7.45 -9.09 -6.53
N ILE A 383 -6.54 -8.77 -5.59
CA ILE A 383 -6.84 -7.95 -4.40
C ILE A 383 -7.29 -6.55 -4.81
N THR A 384 -6.55 -5.90 -5.72
CA THR A 384 -6.83 -4.52 -6.17
C THR A 384 -7.91 -4.42 -7.24
N GLY A 385 -8.22 -5.50 -7.97
CA GLY A 385 -9.09 -5.47 -9.15
C GLY A 385 -10.32 -6.39 -9.13
N ASN A 386 -10.33 -7.48 -8.37
CA ASN A 386 -11.32 -8.56 -8.48
C ASN A 386 -12.06 -8.91 -7.16
N ILE A 387 -11.79 -8.22 -6.04
CA ILE A 387 -12.58 -8.39 -4.80
C ILE A 387 -13.98 -7.75 -4.99
N HIS A 388 -14.93 -8.58 -5.43
CA HIS A 388 -16.35 -8.25 -5.62
C HIS A 388 -17.31 -9.17 -4.83
N TRP A 389 -16.78 -9.78 -3.79
CA TRP A 389 -17.44 -10.65 -2.82
C TRP A 389 -17.45 -9.94 -1.46
N TYR A 390 -18.02 -10.56 -0.42
CA TYR A 390 -17.85 -10.11 0.95
C TYR A 390 -17.55 -11.31 1.86
N PHE A 391 -16.66 -11.15 2.84
CA PHE A 391 -16.33 -12.16 3.83
C PHE A 391 -17.54 -12.53 4.71
N LYS A 392 -17.60 -13.79 5.18
CA LYS A 392 -18.81 -14.43 5.71
C LYS A 392 -19.57 -13.75 6.86
N ASN A 393 -18.93 -12.91 7.66
CA ASN A 393 -19.59 -12.18 8.75
C ASN A 393 -20.04 -10.76 8.36
N ILE A 394 -19.95 -10.37 7.08
CA ILE A 394 -20.45 -9.08 6.57
C ILE A 394 -21.91 -9.19 6.11
N VAL A 395 -22.71 -8.19 6.45
CA VAL A 395 -24.11 -8.01 6.00
C VAL A 395 -24.29 -6.58 5.47
N GLU A 396 -24.78 -6.45 4.23
CA GLU A 396 -25.03 -5.17 3.55
C GLU A 396 -26.37 -4.52 3.96
N LYS A 397 -26.44 -3.17 4.01
CA LYS A 397 -27.50 -2.39 4.71
C LYS A 397 -27.98 -1.12 4.02
#